data_AF-A0A6A4B8Z6-F1
#
_entry.id   AF-A0A6A4B8Z6-F1
#
_cell.length_a   1.000
_cell.length_b   1.000
_cell.length_c   1.000
_cell.angle_alpha   90.00
_cell.angle_beta   90.00
_cell.angle_gamma   90.00
#
_symmetry.space_group_name_H-M   'P 1'
#
loop_
_entity.id
_entity.type
_entity.pdbx_description
1 polymer ?
#
loop_
_entity_poly.entity_id
_entity_poly.type
_entity_poly.pdbx_seq_one_letter_code
_entity_poly.pdbx_strand_id
1 'polypeptide(L)'
;MSWESLKASGNPIYETAREFADVFPDKIPAELPADRGVRHEVDLAPGSTYCVTRQWPLPRDQVKAIDDFFEGRRQAGHVRESISPHSSPTF
;
A
#
# COMPACT_ATOMS: atom_id res chain seq x y z
N MET A 1 -8.93 -5.58 15.81
CA MET A 1 -9.02 -5.52 17.29
C MET A 1 -9.16 -4.05 17.64
N SER A 2 -10.27 -3.61 18.24
CA SER A 2 -10.47 -2.18 18.53
C SER A 2 -9.72 -1.79 19.81
N TRP A 3 -9.41 -0.49 19.97
CA TRP A 3 -8.85 0.06 21.21
C TRP A 3 -9.69 -0.30 22.44
N GLU A 4 -11.01 -0.34 22.27
CA GLU A 4 -11.96 -0.75 23.32
C GLU A 4 -11.81 -2.22 23.71
N SER A 5 -11.63 -3.12 22.73
CA SER A 5 -11.36 -4.54 23.03
C SER A 5 -10.03 -4.73 23.75
N LEU A 6 -8.99 -3.96 23.38
CA LEU A 6 -7.69 -4.03 24.03
C LEU A 6 -7.77 -3.55 25.49
N LYS A 7 -8.47 -2.44 25.74
CA LYS A 7 -8.72 -1.92 27.09
C LYS A 7 -9.50 -2.91 27.94
N ALA A 8 -10.60 -3.44 27.41
CA ALA A 8 -11.49 -4.36 28.13
C ALA A 8 -10.82 -5.69 28.47
N SER A 9 -9.82 -6.11 27.70
CA SER A 9 -9.06 -7.34 27.96
C SER A 9 -8.14 -7.26 29.19
N GLY A 10 -7.96 -6.07 29.79
CA GLY A 10 -7.01 -5.87 30.89
C GLY A 10 -5.56 -6.07 30.48
N ASN A 11 -5.26 -5.98 29.18
CA ASN A 11 -3.91 -6.19 28.67
C ASN A 11 -2.98 -5.10 29.23
N PRO A 12 -1.87 -5.47 29.90
CA PRO A 12 -0.95 -4.50 30.49
C PRO A 12 -0.28 -3.58 29.45
N ILE A 13 -0.34 -3.93 28.17
CA ILE A 13 0.22 -3.15 27.07
C ILE A 13 -0.73 -2.01 26.65
N TYR A 14 -1.98 -1.96 27.13
CA TYR A 14 -2.96 -0.95 26.67
C TYR A 14 -2.44 0.48 26.83
N GLU A 15 -1.93 0.86 28.00
CA GLU A 15 -1.42 2.21 28.25
C GLU A 15 -0.25 2.56 27.33
N THR A 16 0.72 1.64 27.20
CA THR A 16 1.86 1.81 26.30
C THR A 16 1.42 1.92 24.84
N ALA A 17 0.53 1.05 24.37
CA ALA A 17 0.04 1.11 23.00
C ALA A 17 -0.73 2.41 22.73
N ARG A 18 -1.47 2.90 23.74
CA ARG A 18 -2.25 4.13 23.63
C ARG A 18 -1.36 5.38 23.55
N GLU A 19 -0.21 5.37 24.21
CA GLU A 19 0.82 6.43 24.10
C GLU A 19 1.32 6.59 22.65
N PHE A 20 1.48 5.48 21.91
CA PHE A 20 1.93 5.46 20.52
C PHE A 20 0.78 5.30 19.51
N ALA A 21 -0.43 5.75 19.85
CA ALA A 21 -1.60 5.56 18.98
C ALA A 21 -1.44 6.24 17.60
N ASP A 22 -0.62 7.28 17.50
CA ASP A 22 -0.24 7.96 16.25
C ASP A 22 0.58 7.07 15.31
N VAL A 23 1.36 6.13 15.86
CA VAL A 23 2.13 5.14 15.09
C VAL A 23 1.24 4.03 14.52
N PHE A 24 0.04 3.83 15.10
CA PHE A 24 -0.92 2.81 14.69
C PHE A 24 -2.23 3.42 14.17
N PRO A 25 -2.20 4.21 13.07
CA PRO A 25 -3.41 4.82 12.53
C PRO A 25 -4.33 3.75 11.92
N ASP A 26 -5.64 3.94 12.06
CA ASP A 26 -6.65 3.03 11.49
C ASP A 26 -6.62 2.99 9.95
N LYS A 27 -6.06 4.03 9.33
CA LYS A 27 -5.88 4.15 7.87
C LYS A 27 -4.48 4.65 7.57
N ILE A 28 -3.90 4.16 6.48
CA ILE A 28 -2.61 4.66 5.99
C ILE A 28 -2.79 6.14 5.62
N PRO A 29 -1.95 7.05 6.14
CA PRO A 29 -1.99 8.47 5.76
C PRO A 29 -1.83 8.65 4.25
N ALA A 30 -2.42 9.71 3.72
CA ALA A 30 -2.27 10.07 2.31
C ALA A 30 -0.93 10.78 2.00
N GLU A 31 -0.09 10.96 3.01
CA GLU A 31 1.20 11.63 2.89
C GLU A 31 2.33 10.62 2.69
N LEU A 32 3.29 10.97 1.83
CA LEU A 32 4.51 10.17 1.71
C LEU A 32 5.32 10.25 3.01
N PRO A 33 5.92 9.13 3.46
CA PRO A 33 6.84 9.16 4.58
C PRO A 33 7.97 10.15 4.36
N ALA A 34 8.45 10.76 5.45
CA ALA A 34 9.62 11.63 5.41
C ALA A 34 10.81 10.91 4.72
N ASP A 35 11.52 11.62 3.85
CA ASP A 35 12.69 11.07 3.18
C ASP A 35 13.80 10.80 4.21
N ARG A 36 14.21 9.54 4.32
CA ARG A 36 15.28 9.09 5.22
C ARG A 36 16.60 8.85 4.49
N GLY A 37 16.69 9.20 3.20
CA GLY A 37 17.88 9.00 2.37
C GLY A 37 18.13 7.55 1.93
N VAL A 38 17.24 6.62 2.30
CA VAL A 38 17.29 5.22 1.89
C VAL A 38 16.24 4.97 0.80
N ARG A 39 16.66 4.40 -0.33
CA ARG A 39 15.80 4.07 -1.47
C ARG A 39 15.77 2.56 -1.68
N HIS A 40 14.61 2.05 -2.08
CA HIS A 40 14.52 0.67 -2.56
C HIS A 40 14.98 0.64 -4.02
N GLU A 41 15.98 -0.18 -4.29
CA GLU A 41 16.45 -0.49 -5.63
C GLU A 41 16.21 -1.98 -5.90
N VAL A 42 15.84 -2.31 -7.12
CA VAL A 42 15.58 -3.68 -7.55
C VAL A 42 16.70 -4.09 -8.50
N ASP A 43 17.63 -4.89 -7.99
CA ASP A 43 18.68 -5.50 -8.80
C ASP A 43 18.09 -6.56 -9.73
N LEU A 44 18.50 -6.52 -11.00
CA LEU A 44 18.08 -7.47 -12.00
C LEU A 44 19.16 -8.54 -12.19
N ALA A 45 18.74 -9.80 -12.21
CA ALA A 45 19.63 -10.89 -12.55
C ALA A 45 20.11 -10.74 -14.02
N PRO A 46 21.39 -11.04 -14.33
CA PRO A 46 21.87 -11.00 -15.70
C PRO A 46 21.02 -11.88 -16.63
N GLY A 47 20.59 -11.31 -17.77
CA GLY A 47 19.76 -12.01 -18.74
C GLY A 47 18.26 -12.08 -18.41
N SER A 48 17.80 -11.45 -17.32
CA SER A 48 16.38 -11.37 -17.02
C SER A 48 15.62 -10.56 -18.08
N THR A 49 14.53 -11.12 -18.59
CA THR A 49 13.57 -10.39 -19.41
C THR A 49 12.45 -9.85 -18.55
N TYR A 50 11.95 -8.67 -18.92
CA TYR A 50 10.88 -8.00 -18.19
C TYR A 50 9.50 -8.61 -18.44
N CYS A 51 8.65 -8.56 -17.42
CA CYS A 51 7.24 -8.89 -17.57
C CYS A 51 6.54 -7.83 -18.43
N VAL A 52 5.95 -8.25 -19.55
CA VAL A 52 5.10 -7.43 -20.41
C VAL A 52 3.78 -8.14 -20.60
N THR A 53 3.03 -8.26 -19.52
CA THR A 53 1.75 -8.99 -19.50
C THR A 53 0.61 -7.99 -19.57
N ARG A 54 -0.34 -8.22 -20.49
CA ARG A 54 -1.56 -7.41 -20.59
C ARG A 54 -2.50 -7.72 -19.43
N GLN A 55 -3.33 -6.75 -19.07
CA GLN A 55 -4.40 -6.97 -18.09
C GLN A 55 -5.34 -8.07 -18.59
N TRP A 56 -5.61 -9.05 -17.75
CA TRP A 56 -6.59 -10.10 -18.05
C TRP A 56 -8.01 -9.54 -18.02
N PRO A 57 -8.95 -10.11 -18.79
CA PRO A 57 -10.35 -9.71 -18.69
C PRO A 57 -10.86 -9.92 -17.27
N LEU A 58 -11.41 -8.86 -16.67
CA LEU A 58 -12.00 -8.89 -15.34
C LEU A 58 -13.49 -8.49 -15.41
N PRO A 59 -14.33 -8.99 -14.50
CA PRO A 59 -15.67 -8.47 -14.26
C PRO A 59 -15.68 -6.94 -14.04
N ARG A 60 -16.75 -6.27 -14.47
CA ARG A 60 -16.83 -4.79 -14.45
C ARG A 60 -16.74 -4.21 -13.03
N ASP A 61 -17.33 -4.89 -12.07
CA ASP A 61 -17.27 -4.53 -10.64
C ASP A 61 -15.84 -4.62 -10.09
N GLN A 62 -15.09 -5.65 -10.50
CA GLN A 62 -13.69 -5.80 -10.12
C GLN A 62 -12.81 -4.72 -10.76
N VAL A 63 -13.01 -4.42 -12.05
CA VAL A 63 -12.32 -3.30 -12.73
C VAL A 63 -12.57 -1.99 -11.97
N LYS A 64 -13.83 -1.70 -11.63
CA LYS A 64 -14.18 -0.49 -10.88
C LYS A 64 -13.48 -0.43 -9.51
N ALA A 65 -13.44 -1.53 -8.78
CA ALA A 65 -12.78 -1.57 -7.46
C ALA A 65 -11.27 -1.31 -7.56
N ILE A 66 -10.62 -1.84 -8.60
CA ILE A 66 -9.21 -1.60 -8.89
C ILE A 66 -8.97 -0.13 -9.26
N ASP A 67 -9.81 0.43 -10.13
CA ASP A 67 -9.71 1.85 -10.53
C ASP A 67 -9.89 2.79 -9.33
N ASP A 68 -10.91 2.56 -8.49
CA ASP A 68 -11.15 3.35 -7.27
C ASP A 68 -9.95 3.23 -6.30
N PHE A 69 -9.35 2.04 -6.17
CA PHE A 69 -8.16 1.82 -5.35
C PHE A 69 -6.96 2.63 -5.86
N PHE A 70 -6.65 2.54 -7.15
CA PHE A 70 -5.51 3.26 -7.73
C PHE A 70 -5.71 4.77 -7.73
N GLU A 71 -6.93 5.27 -7.91
CA GLU A 71 -7.22 6.71 -7.81
C GLU A 71 -6.95 7.22 -6.39
N GLY A 72 -7.38 6.49 -5.35
CA GLY A 72 -7.05 6.83 -3.97
C GLY A 72 -5.54 6.83 -3.69
N ARG A 73 -4.81 5.87 -4.26
CA ARG A 73 -3.33 5.83 -4.14
C ARG A 73 -2.65 6.95 -4.93
N ARG A 74 -3.20 7.36 -6.07
CA ARG A 74 -2.69 8.46 -6.90
C ARG A 74 -2.83 9.79 -6.17
N GLN A 75 -4.00 10.05 -5.59
CA GLN A 75 -4.26 11.25 -4.78
C GLN A 75 -3.32 11.35 -3.58
N ALA A 76 -2.99 10.20 -2.97
CA ALA A 76 -2.03 10.10 -1.87
C ALA A 76 -0.54 10.11 -2.32
N GLY A 77 -0.25 10.33 -3.61
CA GLY A 77 1.13 10.39 -4.12
C GLY A 77 1.89 9.05 -4.10
N HIS A 78 1.21 7.93 -3.78
CA HIS A 78 1.83 6.62 -3.67
C HIS A 78 2.11 5.96 -5.02
N VAL A 79 1.32 6.30 -6.04
CA VAL A 79 1.46 5.80 -7.41
C VAL A 79 1.33 6.96 -8.39
N ARG A 80 1.92 6.79 -9.58
CA ARG A 80 1.83 7.76 -10.69
C ARG A 80 1.73 7.03 -12.01
N GLU A 81 1.19 7.71 -13.01
CA GLU A 81 1.23 7.22 -14.39
C GLU A 81 2.68 7.03 -14.85
N SER A 82 2.88 5.98 -15.65
CA SER A 82 4.18 5.56 -16.14
C SER A 82 4.06 5.06 -17.58
N ILE A 83 5.09 5.32 -18.38
CA ILE A 83 5.27 4.77 -19.73
C ILE A 83 6.27 3.61 -19.73
N SER A 84 6.30 2.86 -18.62
CA SER A 84 7.24 1.75 -18.43
C SER A 84 7.10 0.72 -19.56
N PRO A 85 8.22 0.17 -20.08
CA PRO A 85 8.17 -0.97 -20.97
C PRO A 85 7.77 -2.27 -20.25
N HIS A 86 7.45 -2.21 -18.95
CA HIS A 86 7.11 -3.33 -18.09
C HIS A 86 5.67 -3.19 -17.60
N SER A 87 4.93 -4.29 -17.63
CA SER A 87 3.56 -4.35 -17.12
C SER A 87 3.27 -5.68 -16.46
N SER A 88 2.59 -5.64 -15.32
CA SER A 88 2.07 -6.81 -14.63
C SER A 88 0.57 -6.60 -14.40
N PRO A 89 -0.27 -7.64 -14.55
CA PRO A 89 -1.71 -7.52 -14.38
C PRO A 89 -2.05 -7.31 -12.89
N THR A 90 -3.14 -6.60 -12.65
CA THR A 90 -3.74 -6.40 -11.33
C THR A 90 -5.01 -7.26 -11.20
N PHE A 91 -5.40 -7.57 -9.97
CA PHE A 91 -6.53 -8.44 -9.65
C PHE A 91 -7.27 -7.92 -8.42
#